data_AF-A0A352XUB6-F1
#
_entry.id   AF-A0A352XUB6-F1
#
_cell.length_a   1.000
_cell.length_b   1.000
_cell.length_c   1.000
_cell.angle_alpha   90.00
_cell.angle_beta   90.00
_cell.angle_gamma   90.00
#
_symmetry.space_group_name_H-M   'P 1'
#
loop_
_entity.id
_entity.type
_entity.pdbx_description
1 polymer ?
#
loop_
_entity_poly.entity_id
_entity_poly.type
_entity_poly.pdbx_seq_one_letter_code
_entity_poly.pdbx_strand_id
1 'polypeptide(L)' 'MCFAVDGAEKVLFAEKEGIYAGVSVVIRHYPEQDLNVVLLANLQEGVWEPLRTIHRLLKAR' A
#
# COMPACT_ATOMS: atom_id res chain seq x y z
N MET A 1 6.49 4.35 9.12
CA MET A 1 5.23 3.60 9.16
C MET A 1 4.15 4.66 9.24
N CYS A 2 3.16 4.61 8.37
CA CYS A 2 2.09 5.60 8.31
C CYS A 2 0.73 4.89 8.37
N PHE A 3 -0.29 5.60 8.83
CA PHE A 3 -1.68 5.14 8.85
C PHE A 3 -2.51 6.11 8.01
N ALA A 4 -3.34 5.57 7.13
CA ALA A 4 -4.40 6.32 6.49
C ALA A 4 -5.69 6.08 7.29
N VAL A 5 -6.36 7.17 7.68
CA VAL A 5 -7.63 7.12 8.40
C VAL A 5 -8.73 7.80 7.59
N ASP A 6 -9.98 7.41 7.81
CA ASP A 6 -11.15 8.11 7.27
C ASP A 6 -11.60 9.25 8.20
N GLY A 7 -12.72 9.90 7.85
CA GLY A 7 -13.29 11.00 8.65
C GLY A 7 -13.85 10.59 10.02
N ALA A 8 -13.98 9.28 10.29
CA ALA A 8 -14.39 8.72 11.58
C ALA A 8 -13.18 8.16 12.37
N GLU A 9 -11.96 8.51 11.97
CA GLU A 9 -10.70 8.02 12.54
C GLU A 9 -10.49 6.50 12.42
N LYS A 10 -11.26 5.82 11.57
CA LYS A 10 -11.06 4.40 11.29
C LYS A 10 -9.84 4.23 10.41
N VAL A 11 -8.95 3.29 10.76
CA VAL A 11 -7.78 2.95 9.95
C VAL A 11 -8.22 2.26 8.65
N LEU A 12 -7.98 2.92 7.52
CA LEU A 12 -8.19 2.37 6.18
C LEU A 12 -7.06 1.42 5.79
N PHE A 13 -5.82 1.81 6.06
CA PHE A 13 -4.65 0.95 5.93
C PHE A 13 -3.47 1.48 6.75
N ALA A 14 -2.56 0.57 7.09
CA ALA A 14 -1.25 0.89 7.67
C ALA A 14 -0.15 0.48 6.69
N GLU A 15 0.91 1.28 6.56
CA GLU A 15 1.95 0.98 5.57
C GLU A 15 3.37 1.41 5.93
N LYS A 16 4.31 0.76 5.22
CA LYS A 16 5.71 1.15 5.14
C LYS A 16 6.20 1.04 3.70
N GLU A 17 6.85 2.10 3.25
CA GLU A 17 7.48 2.16 1.92
C GLU A 17 9.01 2.12 2.04
N GLY A 18 9.68 1.79 0.94
CA GLY A 18 11.12 1.91 0.76
C GLY A 18 11.47 2.15 -0.71
N ILE A 19 12.38 3.09 -0.95
CA ILE A 19 12.91 3.41 -2.28
C ILE A 19 14.43 3.48 -2.19
N TYR A 20 15.11 2.76 -3.07
CA TYR A 20 16.57 2.80 -3.21
C TYR A 20 16.92 2.78 -4.70
N ALA A 21 18.19 3.01 -5.03
CA ALA A 21 18.65 2.95 -6.42
C ALA A 21 18.29 1.59 -7.05
N GLY A 22 17.43 1.61 -8.06
CA GLY A 22 17.00 0.42 -8.79
C GLY A 22 16.03 -0.51 -8.04
N VAL A 23 15.48 -0.14 -6.88
CA VAL A 23 14.52 -0.99 -6.16
C VAL A 23 13.47 -0.18 -5.41
N SER A 24 12.26 -0.73 -5.33
CA SER A 24 11.19 -0.19 -4.48
C SER A 24 10.38 -1.28 -3.80
N VAL A 25 9.82 -0.93 -2.64
CA VAL A 25 9.02 -1.81 -1.80
C VAL A 25 7.88 -1.06 -1.15
N VAL A 26 6.72 -1.70 -1.07
CA VAL A 26 5.60 -1.30 -0.22
C VAL A 26 5.06 -2.52 0.51
N ILE A 27 4.83 -2.37 1.81
CA ILE A 27 4.06 -3.30 2.65
C ILE A 27 2.87 -2.52 3.19
N ARG A 28 1.65 -2.98 2.90
CA ARG A 28 0.41 -2.34 3.32
C ARG A 28 -0.58 -3.37 3.86
N HIS A 29 -1.12 -3.11 5.05
CA HIS A 29 -2.17 -3.92 5.68
C HIS A 29 -3.51 -3.17 5.65
N TYR A 30 -4.56 -3.85 5.20
CA TYR A 30 -5.95 -3.39 5.19
C TYR A 30 -6.74 -4.15 6.27
N PRO A 31 -6.98 -3.55 7.45
CA PRO A 31 -7.51 -4.27 8.61
C PRO A 31 -8.95 -4.73 8.43
N GLU A 32 -9.78 -3.99 7.70
CA GLU A 32 -11.19 -4.36 7.47
C GLU A 32 -11.34 -5.62 6.60
N GLN A 33 -10.43 -5.83 5.65
CA GLN A 33 -10.44 -6.99 4.76
C GLN A 33 -9.53 -8.11 5.26
N ASP A 34 -8.83 -7.92 6.38
CA ASP A 34 -7.75 -8.80 6.86
C ASP A 34 -6.76 -9.17 5.74
N LEU A 35 -6.31 -8.17 4.97
CA LEU A 35 -5.50 -8.37 3.78
C LEU A 35 -4.16 -7.64 3.86
N ASN A 36 -3.10 -8.35 3.48
CA ASN A 36 -1.76 -7.77 3.31
C ASN A 36 -1.40 -7.68 1.82
N VAL A 37 -0.91 -6.52 1.41
CA VAL A 37 -0.36 -6.27 0.09
C VAL A 37 1.14 -6.02 0.26
N VAL A 38 1.95 -6.84 -0.40
CA VAL A 38 3.41 -6.70 -0.45
C VAL A 38 3.83 -6.60 -1.90
N LEU A 39 4.47 -5.48 -2.26
CA LEU A 39 4.99 -5.24 -3.59
C LEU A 39 6.49 -5.00 -3.52
N LEU A 40 7.20 -5.67 -4.42
CA LEU A 40 8.65 -5.55 -4.60
C LEU A 40 8.91 -5.34 -6.09
N ALA A 41 9.74 -4.37 -6.43
CA ALA A 41 10.14 -4.14 -7.81
C ALA A 41 11.64 -3.85 -7.89
N ASN A 42 12.32 -4.43 -8.87
CA ASN A 42 13.68 -4.09 -9.30
C ASN A 42 13.71 -2.83 -10.19
N LEU A 43 12.80 -1.90 -9.91
CA LEU A 43 12.70 -0.60 -10.53
C LEU A 43 12.48 0.41 -9.41
N GLN A 44 13.26 1.50 -9.41
CA GLN A 44 13.23 2.51 -8.35
C GLN A 44 11.82 3.08 -8.12
N GLU A 45 10.97 3.18 -9.14
CA GLU A 45 9.59 3.67 -9.03
C GLU A 45 8.51 2.61 -9.35
N GLY A 46 8.86 1.32 -9.27
CA GLY A 46 8.02 0.25 -9.81
C GLY A 46 6.76 -0.11 -9.00
N VAL A 47 6.71 0.15 -7.69
CA VAL A 47 5.61 -0.35 -6.84
C VAL A 47 4.36 0.55 -6.78
N TRP A 48 4.46 1.83 -7.12
CA TRP A 48 3.37 2.78 -6.86
C TRP A 48 2.19 2.68 -7.84
N GLU A 49 2.42 2.40 -9.13
CA GLU A 49 1.30 2.19 -10.07
C GLU A 49 0.51 0.92 -9.71
N PRO A 50 1.15 -0.24 -9.50
CA PRO A 50 0.44 -1.45 -9.07
C PRO A 50 -0.29 -1.26 -7.73
N LEU A 51 0.34 -0.55 -6.78
CA LEU A 51 -0.30 -0.24 -5.49
C LEU A 51 -1.59 0.57 -5.66
N ARG A 52 -1.58 1.61 -6.50
CA ARG A 52 -2.79 2.41 -6.79
C ARG A 52 -3.87 1.57 -7.46
N THR A 53 -3.49 0.66 -8.33
CA THR A 53 -4.42 -0.24 -9.01
C THR A 53 -5.06 -1.22 -8.02
N ILE A 54 -4.28 -1.87 -7.16
CA ILE A 54 -4.79 -2.75 -6.10
C ILE A 54 -5.69 -1.98 -5.12
N HIS A 55 -5.27 -0.79 -4.69
CA HIS A 55 -6.08 0.03 -3.77
C HIS A 55 -7.45 0.37 -4.35
N ARG A 56 -7.54 0.71 -5.65
CA ARG A 56 -8.82 0.94 -6.33
C ARG A 56 -9.70 -0.31 -6.37
N LEU A 57 -9.11 -1.48 -6.61
CA LEU A 57 -9.85 -2.75 -6.61
C LEU A 57 -10.41 -3.10 -5.23
N LEU A 58 -9.67 -2.79 -4.16
CA LEU A 58 -10.12 -3.02 -2.79
C LEU A 58 -11.21 -2.03 -2.35
N LYS A 59 -11.16 -0.78 -2.83
CA LYS A 59 -12.20 0.24 -2.58
C LYS A 59 -13.49 0.06 -3.37
N ALA A 60 -13.46 -0.71 -4.47
CA ALA A 60 -14.64 -0.97 -5.29
C ALA A 60 -15.50 -2.13 -4.74
N ARG A 61 -15.10 -2.75 -3.62
CA ARG A 61 -15.81 -3.84 -2.95
C ARG A 61 -16.68 -3.34 -1.80
#